data_AF-A0A838S6F6-F1
#
_entry.id   AF-A0A838S6F6-F1
#
_cell.length_a   1.000
_cell.length_b   1.000
_cell.length_c   1.000
_cell.angle_alpha   90.00
_cell.angle_beta   90.00
_cell.angle_gamma   90.00
#
_symmetry.space_group_name_H-M   'P 1'
#
loop_
_entity.id
_entity.type
_entity.pdbx_description
1 polymer ?
#
loop_
_entity_poly.entity_id
_entity_poly.type
_entity_poly.pdbx_seq_one_letter_code
_entity_poly.pdbx_strand_id
1 'polypeptide(L)'
;MVARLSRPDAAEALSRPEVDGAVAEAAEVARTLRARLAALYDSAADGSLSPAGLARVESRLLPQIAEAERLSRPTGLPHSLRDVAGPDAQTRWYSLSMPQRRELVRVLVVPVIHPAGRS
;
A
#
# COMPACT_ATOMS: atom_id res chain seq x y z
N MET A 1 10.37 12.12 16.23
CA MET A 1 9.73 10.85 15.84
C MET A 1 8.95 10.23 17.00
N VAL A 2 9.58 9.92 18.13
CA VAL A 2 8.89 9.43 19.35
C VAL A 2 7.77 10.38 19.80
N ALA A 3 8.03 11.69 19.84
CA ALA A 3 7.01 12.70 20.17
C ALA A 3 5.81 12.74 19.21
N ARG A 4 5.92 12.20 17.98
CA ARG A 4 4.79 12.08 17.04
C ARG A 4 3.96 10.82 17.33
N LEU A 5 4.62 9.71 17.69
CA LEU A 5 4.00 8.43 18.06
C LEU A 5 3.25 8.48 19.40
N SER A 6 3.63 9.41 20.29
CA SER A 6 2.97 9.63 21.58
C SER A 6 1.69 10.47 21.49
N ARG A 7 1.34 11.00 20.31
CA ARG A 7 0.14 11.83 20.16
C ARG A 7 -1.09 10.95 19.91
N PRO A 8 -2.26 11.28 20.49
CA PRO A 8 -3.48 10.48 20.37
C PRO A 8 -3.96 10.32 18.92
N ASP A 9 -3.71 11.32 18.05
CA ASP A 9 -4.03 11.26 16.62
C ASP A 9 -3.20 10.20 15.86
N ALA A 10 -2.00 9.87 16.35
CA ALA A 10 -1.17 8.82 15.77
C ALA A 10 -1.73 7.43 16.07
N ALA A 11 -2.22 7.20 17.29
CA ALA A 11 -2.84 5.93 17.65
C ALA A 11 -4.15 5.69 16.87
N GLU A 12 -4.99 6.72 16.73
CA GLU A 12 -6.27 6.66 15.98
C GLU A 12 -6.07 6.42 14.48
N ALA A 13 -5.04 7.04 13.88
CA ALA A 13 -4.66 6.79 12.48
C ALA A 13 -4.18 5.34 12.23
N LEU A 14 -3.69 4.66 13.28
CA LEU A 14 -3.09 3.33 13.20
C LEU A 14 -4.06 2.20 13.61
N SER A 15 -5.14 2.50 14.33
CA SER A 15 -6.03 1.50 14.94
C SER A 15 -7.29 1.16 14.16
N ARG A 16 -7.50 1.66 12.93
CA ARG A 16 -8.76 1.39 12.19
C ARG A 16 -8.82 -0.04 11.61
N PRO A 17 -9.71 -0.91 12.09
CA PRO A 17 -9.90 -2.27 11.55
C PRO A 17 -10.62 -2.25 10.19
N GLU A 18 -11.38 -1.19 9.93
CA GLU A 18 -12.07 -0.92 8.65
C GLU A 18 -11.11 -0.85 7.46
N VAL A 19 -9.85 -0.49 7.71
CA VAL A 19 -8.80 -0.40 6.69
C VAL A 19 -8.39 -1.78 6.20
N ASP A 20 -8.34 -2.79 7.08
CA ASP A 20 -7.83 -4.12 6.72
C ASP A 20 -8.82 -4.88 5.81
N GLY A 21 -10.13 -4.77 6.08
CA GLY A 21 -11.18 -5.35 5.23
C GLY A 21 -11.23 -4.73 3.84
N ALA A 22 -11.19 -3.40 3.75
CA ALA A 22 -11.19 -2.69 2.48
C ALA A 22 -9.90 -2.95 1.66
N VAL A 23 -8.75 -3.09 2.32
CA VAL A 23 -7.48 -3.46 1.67
C VAL A 23 -7.55 -4.87 1.09
N ALA A 24 -8.10 -5.83 1.83
CA ALA A 24 -8.29 -7.20 1.36
C ALA A 24 -9.28 -7.27 0.18
N GLU A 25 -10.39 -6.55 0.25
CA GLU A 25 -11.36 -6.45 -0.84
C GLU A 25 -10.73 -5.84 -2.10
N ALA A 26 -9.98 -4.74 -1.96
CA ALA A 26 -9.26 -4.12 -3.06
C ALA A 26 -8.22 -5.07 -3.69
N ALA A 27 -7.54 -5.89 -2.88
CA ALA A 27 -6.62 -6.92 -3.37
C ALA A 27 -7.33 -7.98 -4.23
N GLU A 28 -8.51 -8.44 -3.78
CA GLU A 28 -9.32 -9.40 -4.53
C GLU A 28 -9.88 -8.83 -5.84
N VAL A 29 -10.29 -7.55 -5.83
CA VAL A 29 -10.70 -6.83 -7.05
C VAL A 29 -9.52 -6.75 -8.03
N ALA A 30 -8.34 -6.34 -7.57
CA ALA A 30 -7.14 -6.28 -8.42
C ALA A 30 -6.78 -7.65 -9.02
N ARG A 31 -6.85 -8.72 -8.21
CA ARG A 31 -6.62 -10.11 -8.66
C ARG A 31 -7.62 -10.52 -9.73
N THR A 32 -8.91 -10.24 -9.52
CA THR A 32 -9.98 -10.58 -10.46
C THR A 32 -9.84 -9.84 -11.79
N LEU A 33 -9.55 -8.53 -11.75
CA LEU A 33 -9.35 -7.72 -12.95
C LEU A 33 -8.12 -8.17 -13.74
N ARG A 34 -7.01 -8.51 -13.07
CA ARG A 34 -5.83 -9.10 -13.71
C ARG A 34 -6.12 -10.43 -14.38
N ALA A 35 -6.83 -11.34 -13.69
CA ALA A 35 -7.21 -12.63 -14.26
C ALA A 35 -8.06 -12.45 -15.53
N ARG A 36 -9.00 -11.49 -15.52
CA ARG A 36 -9.79 -11.13 -16.69
C ARG A 36 -8.93 -10.59 -17.83
N LEU A 37 -7.98 -9.70 -17.54
CA LEU A 37 -7.07 -9.15 -18.55
C LEU A 37 -6.18 -10.25 -19.16
N ALA A 38 -5.69 -11.19 -18.35
CA ALA A 38 -4.92 -12.33 -18.82
C ALA A 38 -5.72 -13.18 -19.82
N ALA A 39 -6.97 -13.53 -19.48
CA ALA A 39 -7.84 -14.28 -20.39
C ALA A 39 -8.10 -13.54 -21.71
N LEU A 40 -8.16 -12.21 -21.70
CA LEU A 40 -8.31 -11.40 -22.91
C LEU A 40 -7.03 -11.41 -23.77
N TYR A 41 -5.85 -11.46 -23.17
CA TYR A 41 -4.61 -11.66 -23.91
C TYR A 41 -4.57 -13.04 -24.57
N ASP A 42 -5.03 -14.08 -23.88
CA ASP A 42 -5.12 -15.43 -24.45
C ASP A 42 -6.07 -15.45 -25.67
N SER A 43 -7.25 -14.82 -25.55
CA SER A 43 -8.19 -14.64 -26.67
C SER A 43 -7.66 -13.77 -27.81
N ALA A 44 -6.72 -12.86 -27.54
CA ALA A 44 -6.08 -12.10 -28.60
C ALA A 44 -5.00 -12.93 -29.31
N ALA A 45 -4.28 -13.76 -28.57
CA ALA A 45 -3.25 -14.65 -29.08
C ALA A 45 -3.83 -15.77 -29.97
N ASP A 46 -5.03 -16.28 -29.64
CA ASP A 46 -5.74 -17.27 -30.45
C ASP A 46 -6.51 -16.67 -31.65
N GLY A 47 -6.53 -15.33 -31.76
CA GLY A 47 -7.19 -14.60 -32.84
C GLY A 47 -8.68 -14.34 -32.65
N SER A 48 -9.28 -14.78 -31.54
CA SER A 48 -10.69 -14.53 -31.21
C SER A 48 -10.98 -13.05 -30.87
N LEU A 49 -9.94 -12.29 -30.50
CA LEU A 49 -10.02 -10.87 -30.19
C LEU A 49 -9.06 -10.05 -31.05
N SER A 50 -9.60 -9.08 -31.78
CA SER A 50 -8.77 -8.15 -32.56
C SER A 50 -7.90 -7.25 -31.66
N PRO A 51 -6.71 -6.83 -32.13
CA PRO A 51 -5.85 -5.88 -31.40
C PRO A 51 -6.57 -4.57 -31.03
N ALA A 52 -7.39 -4.03 -31.93
CA ALA A 52 -8.20 -2.83 -31.67
C ALA A 52 -9.32 -3.06 -30.63
N GLY A 53 -9.81 -4.29 -30.52
CA GLY A 53 -10.71 -4.73 -29.45
C GLY A 53 -9.99 -4.76 -28.11
N LEU A 54 -8.84 -5.41 -28.05
CA LEU A 54 -8.00 -5.51 -26.86
C LEU A 54 -7.61 -4.13 -26.31
N ALA A 55 -7.10 -3.23 -27.18
CA ALA A 55 -6.72 -1.87 -26.78
C ALA A 55 -7.88 -1.07 -26.15
N ARG A 56 -9.12 -1.25 -26.64
CA ARG A 56 -10.31 -0.63 -26.05
C ARG A 56 -10.65 -1.20 -24.68
N VAL A 57 -10.39 -2.47 -24.45
CA VAL A 57 -10.64 -3.10 -23.14
C VAL A 57 -9.53 -2.73 -22.15
N GLU A 58 -8.27 -2.75 -22.57
CA GLU A 58 -7.13 -2.33 -21.77
C GLU A 58 -7.26 -0.90 -21.26
N SER A 59 -7.68 0.04 -22.12
CA SER A 59 -7.89 1.44 -21.72
C SER A 59 -8.95 1.61 -20.62
N ARG A 60 -9.83 0.62 -20.43
CA ARG A 60 -10.82 0.58 -19.34
C ARG A 60 -10.32 -0.19 -18.12
N LEU A 61 -9.67 -1.34 -18.32
CA LEU A 61 -9.28 -2.23 -17.23
C LEU A 61 -7.99 -1.79 -16.53
N LEU A 62 -6.99 -1.30 -17.27
CA LEU A 62 -5.70 -0.91 -16.68
C LEU A 62 -5.83 0.19 -15.61
N PRO A 63 -6.64 1.25 -15.79
CA PRO A 63 -6.85 2.23 -14.73
C PRO A 63 -7.53 1.64 -13.49
N GLN A 64 -8.51 0.74 -13.66
CA GLN A 64 -9.20 0.09 -12.55
C GLN A 64 -8.28 -0.85 -11.77
N ILE A 65 -7.41 -1.58 -12.49
CA ILE A 65 -6.36 -2.42 -11.91
C ILE A 65 -5.40 -1.56 -11.09
N ALA A 66 -4.90 -0.46 -11.66
CA ALA A 66 -3.99 0.45 -10.98
C ALA A 66 -4.59 1.05 -9.70
N GLU A 67 -5.87 1.43 -9.74
CA GLU A 67 -6.58 1.97 -8.57
C GLU A 67 -6.82 0.90 -7.50
N ALA A 68 -7.27 -0.29 -7.89
CA ALA A 68 -7.45 -1.40 -6.96
C ALA A 68 -6.14 -1.80 -6.29
N GLU A 69 -5.02 -1.82 -7.03
CA GLU A 69 -3.69 -2.06 -6.47
C GLU A 69 -3.20 -0.95 -5.55
N ARG A 70 -3.58 0.29 -5.83
CA ARG A 70 -3.25 1.42 -4.97
C ARG A 70 -4.00 1.29 -3.64
N LEU A 71 -5.27 0.89 -3.69
CA LEU A 71 -6.13 0.68 -2.53
C LEU A 71 -5.77 -0.60 -1.74
N SER A 72 -5.23 -1.62 -2.41
CA SER A 72 -4.79 -2.86 -1.78
C SER A 72 -3.43 -2.75 -1.08
N ARG A 73 -2.74 -1.62 -1.20
CA ARG A 73 -1.51 -1.38 -0.44
C ARG A 73 -1.91 -0.99 0.98
N PRO A 74 -1.49 -1.76 2.00
CA PRO A 74 -1.72 -1.35 3.37
C PRO A 74 -1.06 0.02 3.59
N THR A 75 -1.87 1.02 3.89
CA THR A 75 -1.43 2.38 4.25
C THR A 75 -1.05 2.47 5.74
N GLY A 76 -1.24 1.38 6.49
CA GLY A 76 -0.97 1.28 7.93
C GLY A 76 0.30 0.53 8.26
N LEU A 77 0.76 0.70 9.51
CA LEU A 77 1.87 -0.05 10.09
C LEU A 77 1.57 -1.56 10.13
N PRO A 78 2.61 -2.42 9.99
CA PRO A 78 2.53 -3.83 10.33
C PRO A 78 1.85 -4.02 11.69
N HIS A 79 1.05 -5.07 11.84
CA HIS A 79 0.26 -5.33 13.07
C HIS A 79 1.13 -5.29 14.34
N SER A 80 2.35 -5.83 14.27
CA SER A 80 3.36 -5.81 15.35
C SER A 80 3.87 -4.42 15.74
N LEU A 81 3.64 -3.40 14.91
CA LEU A 81 4.08 -2.02 15.10
C LEU A 81 2.92 -1.08 15.45
N ARG A 82 1.65 -1.53 15.39
CA ARG A 82 0.49 -0.76 15.85
C ARG A 82 0.53 -0.52 17.37
N ASP A 83 1.05 -1.49 18.12
CA ASP A 83 1.23 -1.41 19.58
C ASP A 83 2.34 -0.45 20.01
N VAL A 84 3.14 0.08 19.07
CA VAL A 84 4.25 1.01 19.40
C VAL A 84 3.74 2.44 19.57
N ALA A 85 2.56 2.80 19.07
CA ALA A 85 1.94 4.10 19.27
C ALA A 85 1.16 4.18 20.59
N GLY A 86 1.15 5.36 21.23
CA GLY A 86 0.45 5.58 22.51
C GLY A 86 1.34 6.15 23.63
N PRO A 87 0.85 6.19 24.89
CA PRO A 87 1.54 6.83 26.01
C PRO A 87 2.95 6.29 26.25
N ASP A 88 3.16 4.99 25.99
CA ASP A 88 4.44 4.30 26.20
C ASP A 88 5.31 4.24 24.93
N ALA A 89 4.97 5.00 23.88
CA ALA A 89 5.64 4.91 22.59
C ALA A 89 7.16 5.10 22.66
N GLN A 90 7.64 5.91 23.61
CA GLN A 90 9.06 6.10 23.86
C GLN A 90 9.74 4.81 24.31
N THR A 91 9.20 4.16 25.33
CA THR A 91 9.73 2.91 25.88
C THR A 91 9.69 1.80 24.83
N ARG A 92 8.56 1.66 24.12
CA ARG A 92 8.37 0.64 23.08
C ARG A 92 9.26 0.88 21.87
N TRP A 93 9.48 2.13 21.46
CA TRP A 93 10.43 2.48 20.41
C TRP A 93 11.86 2.05 20.75
N TYR A 94 12.28 2.26 22.00
CA TYR A 94 13.62 1.88 22.45
C TYR A 94 13.78 0.37 22.67
N SER A 95 12.71 -0.40 22.86
CA SER A 95 12.78 -1.87 22.89
C SER A 95 12.82 -2.53 21.51
N LEU A 96 12.51 -1.80 20.42
CA LEU A 96 12.60 -2.34 19.07
C LEU A 96 14.04 -2.53 18.60
N SER A 97 14.26 -3.59 17.82
CA SER A 97 15.50 -3.79 17.06
C SER A 97 15.67 -2.73 15.96
N MET A 98 16.90 -2.49 15.53
CA MET A 98 17.21 -1.54 14.44
C MET A 98 16.47 -1.83 13.13
N PRO A 99 16.29 -3.10 12.69
CA PRO A 99 15.42 -3.43 11.56
C PRO A 99 13.97 -2.97 11.74
N GLN A 100 13.38 -3.21 12.91
CA GLN A 100 11.99 -2.83 13.21
C GLN A 100 11.80 -1.31 13.27
N ARG A 101 12.78 -0.57 13.83
CA ARG A 101 12.76 0.91 13.81
C ARG A 101 12.83 1.46 12.39
N ARG A 102 13.67 0.87 11.52
CA ARG A 102 13.77 1.26 10.10
C ARG A 102 12.47 1.01 9.32
N GLU A 103 11.74 -0.03 9.68
CA GLU A 103 10.45 -0.34 9.07
C GLU A 103 9.38 0.66 9.47
N LEU A 104 9.28 0.99 10.76
CA LEU A 104 8.42 2.08 11.25
C LEU A 104 8.71 3.43 10.57
N VAL A 105 9.99 3.80 10.42
CA VAL A 105 10.39 5.05 9.75
C VAL A 105 9.91 5.07 8.30
N ARG A 106 10.06 3.96 7.57
CA ARG A 106 9.66 3.85 6.17
C ARG A 106 8.16 4.00 5.96
N VAL A 107 7.36 3.53 6.90
CA VAL A 107 5.90 3.62 6.82
C VAL A 107 5.41 5.02 7.21
N LEU A 108 6.07 5.67 8.17
CA LEU A 108 5.62 6.96 8.72
C LEU A 108 6.21 8.19 8.02
N VAL A 109 7.31 8.02 7.29
CA VAL A 109 8.05 9.14 6.67
C VAL A 109 8.28 8.83 5.21
N VAL A 110 7.85 9.75 4.35
CA VAL A 110 8.27 9.77 2.94
C VAL A 110 9.57 10.57 2.87
N PRO A 111 10.73 9.93 2.62
CA PRO A 111 11.99 10.68 2.49
C PRO A 111 11.97 11.51 1.21
N VAL A 112 12.10 12.82 1.34
CA VAL A 112 12.36 13.74 0.22
C VAL A 112 13.87 14.01 0.19
N ILE A 113 14.54 13.59 -0.87
CA ILE A 113 15.96 13.88 -1.08
C ILE A 113 16.06 15.19 -1.85
N HIS A 114 16.63 16.22 -1.22
CA HIS A 114 16.98 17.47 -1.89
C HIS A 114 18.37 17.37 -2.54
N PRO A 115 18.60 18.03 -3.69
CA PRO A 115 19.91 18.04 -4.34
C PRO A 115 20.98 18.58 -3.39
N ALA A 116 22.09 17.86 -3.27
CA ALA A 116 23.24 18.31 -2.49
C ALA A 116 23.82 19.57 -3.14
N GLY A 117 23.88 20.67 -2.40
CA GLY A 117 24.60 21.87 -2.84
C GLY A 117 26.04 21.50 -3.15
N ARG A 118 26.48 21.78 -4.37
CA ARG A 118 27.89 21.61 -4.76
C ARG A 118 28.71 22.64 -4.00
N SER A 119 29.59 22.18 -3.10
CA SER A 119 30.70 22.96 -2.53
C SER A 119 31.92 22.83 -3.42
#